data_AF-A0A9P7RNJ0-F1
#
_entry.id   AF-A0A9P7RNJ0-F1
#
_cell.length_a   1.000
_cell.length_b   1.000
_cell.length_c   1.000
_cell.angle_alpha   90.00
_cell.angle_beta   90.00
_cell.angle_gamma   90.00
#
_symmetry.space_group_name_H-M   'P 1'
#
loop_
_entity.id
_entity.type
_entity.pdbx_description
1 polymer ?
#
loop_
_entity_poly.entity_id
_entity_poly.type
_entity_poly.pdbx_seq_one_letter_code
_entity_poly.pdbx_strand_id
1 'polypeptide(L)'
;MNTMQEEHMRTLHTLPPNPFNASNPSSDCWVALHAARGLCVMDNPDFIALSKAFWPQIFRWMSFFIRESLLKDHPHPLGPKGLEFRRKAVYATHGVLCRVVELHVAKAEEVKRTPELIPLVTKLALHLVKNQDPNFELIWSPLVKIIDNCDNITLFRRGLRDIVASDDPVEDVAIVTLRLLESEVQRTPVMDLYVLYGLMEMMMMCSRYNFHIHQRLLSAAVAERLPKVFTRYLPQSALYSSGDPPFIFRGVSSACLLLKHCFDDGFTWACQALDEGLLPSLVALFMSDISDHGTRTSEVVHLPVSMCLNTLKSLLVFRSVLNRVYRYVKIVPNEHMRKLSRAALRVHIPLLVLFEEARRMKNKMNSFDLDPVGLVCSNRTCSRGRRRQRAGKRIKWKRCDACRTVVYCSEYCQTQDWTNRHSVVCRHSRRSGNGESYRISNLDEAFLRYLVSLEERKREIGRQLRLMHSNSLKRSHPIVAQFDFRASPVQFKAVPYEEALRDLQPLSHGRCTQGNTDCCVAENRLCCKQSEEQLEEERRSWDSGMEILYQVVYVGLDCHSSFIFRKEK
;
A
#
# COMPACT_ATOMS: atom_id res chain seq x y z
N MET A 1 -44.40 26.22 5.89
CA MET A 1 -43.94 24.82 5.99
C MET A 1 -45.15 23.92 5.83
N ASN A 2 -45.05 22.81 5.11
CA ASN A 2 -46.13 21.82 5.06
C ASN A 2 -46.19 21.08 6.42
N THR A 3 -47.36 20.58 6.83
CA THR A 3 -47.59 19.89 8.12
C THR A 3 -46.56 18.79 8.40
N MET A 4 -46.12 18.06 7.36
CA MET A 4 -45.07 17.05 7.42
C MET A 4 -43.71 17.60 7.87
N GLN A 5 -43.34 18.82 7.46
CA GLN A 5 -42.07 19.43 7.87
C GLN A 5 -42.08 19.76 9.36
N GLU A 6 -43.19 20.28 9.88
CA GLU A 6 -43.32 20.60 11.31
C GLU A 6 -43.22 19.34 12.17
N GLU A 7 -43.82 18.23 11.73
CA GLU A 7 -43.72 16.93 12.39
C GLU A 7 -42.27 16.41 12.39
N HIS A 8 -41.57 16.52 11.24
CA HIS A 8 -40.16 16.16 11.14
C HIS A 8 -39.28 16.97 12.12
N MET A 9 -39.46 18.30 12.18
CA MET A 9 -38.67 19.14 13.08
C MET A 9 -38.98 18.84 14.55
N ARG A 10 -40.27 18.65 14.88
CA ARG A 10 -40.71 18.29 16.23
C ARG A 10 -40.08 16.97 16.69
N THR A 11 -40.04 15.98 15.80
CA THR A 11 -39.47 14.66 16.10
C THR A 11 -37.94 14.74 16.28
N LEU A 12 -37.23 15.53 15.48
CA LEU A 12 -35.78 15.69 15.66
C LEU A 12 -35.40 16.28 17.03
N HIS A 13 -36.27 17.12 17.61
CA HIS A 13 -36.06 17.65 18.96
C HIS A 13 -36.20 16.60 20.06
N THR A 14 -37.00 15.54 19.86
CA THR A 14 -37.16 14.49 20.86
C THR A 14 -35.87 13.68 21.02
N LEU A 15 -35.72 13.04 22.18
CA LEU A 15 -34.61 12.15 22.45
C LEU A 15 -34.86 10.78 21.81
N PRO A 16 -33.81 10.11 21.29
CA PRO A 16 -33.93 8.73 20.86
C PRO A 16 -34.47 7.82 21.98
N PRO A 17 -35.35 6.85 21.67
CA PRO A 17 -35.94 5.99 22.69
C PRO A 17 -34.90 5.09 23.33
N ASN A 18 -35.03 4.90 24.65
CA ASN A 18 -34.24 3.95 25.43
C ASN A 18 -35.19 3.21 26.40
N PRO A 19 -35.44 1.90 26.22
CA PRO A 19 -34.78 0.97 25.30
C PRO A 19 -35.25 1.07 23.84
N PHE A 20 -34.38 0.70 22.90
CA PHE A 20 -34.70 0.58 21.47
C PHE A 20 -34.95 -0.88 21.06
N ASN A 21 -36.05 -1.12 20.36
CA ASN A 21 -36.36 -2.44 19.78
C ASN A 21 -36.11 -2.43 18.26
N ALA A 22 -34.94 -2.91 17.84
CA ALA A 22 -34.56 -2.96 16.43
C ALA A 22 -35.47 -3.85 15.56
N SER A 23 -36.12 -4.86 16.14
CA SER A 23 -37.03 -5.75 15.42
C SER A 23 -38.38 -5.10 15.13
N ASN A 24 -38.80 -4.15 15.98
CA ASN A 24 -40.03 -3.38 15.80
C ASN A 24 -39.82 -1.90 16.20
N PRO A 25 -39.13 -1.12 15.36
CA PRO A 25 -38.89 0.30 15.62
C PRO A 25 -40.20 1.08 15.76
N SER A 26 -40.24 2.02 16.69
CA SER A 26 -41.41 2.88 16.93
C SER A 26 -41.69 3.81 15.74
N SER A 27 -42.92 4.34 15.64
CA SER A 27 -43.29 5.36 14.65
C SER A 27 -42.32 6.54 14.68
N ASP A 28 -41.93 6.99 15.87
CA ASP A 28 -41.04 8.13 16.06
C ASP A 28 -39.66 7.88 15.48
N CYS A 29 -39.14 6.64 15.58
CA CYS A 29 -37.88 6.26 14.93
C CYS A 29 -37.99 6.36 13.40
N TRP A 30 -39.10 5.93 12.81
CA TRP A 30 -39.31 6.06 11.37
C TRP A 30 -39.41 7.53 10.96
N VAL A 31 -40.17 8.34 11.68
CA VAL A 31 -40.31 9.78 11.40
C VAL A 31 -38.97 10.50 11.55
N ALA A 32 -38.20 10.23 12.61
CA ALA A 32 -36.86 10.80 12.80
C ALA A 32 -35.89 10.40 11.68
N LEU A 33 -35.94 9.14 11.25
CA LEU A 33 -35.12 8.63 10.15
C LEU A 33 -35.46 9.29 8.82
N HIS A 34 -36.76 9.42 8.52
CA HIS A 34 -37.25 10.12 7.33
C HIS A 34 -36.93 11.62 7.37
N ALA A 35 -37.04 12.25 8.54
CA ALA A 35 -36.67 13.65 8.76
C ALA A 35 -35.18 13.88 8.50
N ALA A 36 -34.30 13.10 9.14
CA ALA A 36 -32.85 13.20 8.95
C ALA A 36 -32.45 13.03 7.47
N ARG A 37 -33.02 12.03 6.79
CA ARG A 37 -32.78 11.83 5.36
C ARG A 37 -33.34 12.98 4.51
N GLY A 38 -34.58 13.39 4.75
CA GLY A 38 -35.27 14.40 3.96
C GLY A 38 -34.58 15.76 4.00
N LEU A 39 -34.12 16.18 5.19
CA LEU A 39 -33.35 17.42 5.35
C LEU A 39 -32.00 17.38 4.63
N CYS A 40 -31.40 16.20 4.47
CA CYS A 40 -30.06 16.06 3.88
C CYS A 40 -30.06 15.71 2.39
N VAL A 41 -31.14 15.18 1.81
CA VAL A 41 -31.14 14.74 0.40
C VAL A 41 -31.65 15.83 -0.57
N MET A 42 -32.48 16.77 -0.12
CA MET A 42 -33.07 17.76 -1.02
C MET A 42 -32.13 18.92 -1.33
N ASP A 43 -31.81 19.12 -2.61
CA ASP A 43 -30.98 20.24 -3.08
C ASP A 43 -31.80 21.54 -3.19
N ASN A 44 -32.28 22.00 -2.03
CA ASN A 44 -33.06 23.22 -1.89
C ASN A 44 -32.41 24.09 -0.79
N PRO A 45 -32.19 25.40 -1.05
CA PRO A 45 -31.52 26.30 -0.10
C PRO A 45 -32.13 26.33 1.30
N ASP A 46 -33.45 26.20 1.42
CA ASP A 46 -34.14 26.19 2.72
C ASP A 46 -33.81 24.91 3.49
N PHE A 47 -33.80 23.76 2.82
CA PHE A 47 -33.41 22.48 3.43
C PHE A 47 -31.93 22.46 3.82
N ILE A 48 -31.06 23.10 3.02
CA ILE A 48 -29.66 23.32 3.37
C ILE A 48 -29.56 24.12 4.67
N ALA A 49 -30.27 25.24 4.79
CA ALA A 49 -30.27 26.07 5.98
C ALA A 49 -30.82 25.32 7.21
N LEU A 50 -31.90 24.57 7.03
CA LEU A 50 -32.48 23.73 8.08
C LEU A 50 -31.53 22.61 8.51
N SER A 51 -30.85 21.94 7.57
CA SER A 51 -29.89 20.89 7.89
C SER A 51 -28.74 21.39 8.77
N LYS A 52 -28.29 22.64 8.55
CA LYS A 52 -27.29 23.30 9.40
C LYS A 52 -27.84 23.66 10.76
N ALA A 53 -29.02 24.26 10.81
CA ALA A 53 -29.66 24.66 12.07
C ALA A 53 -29.96 23.46 12.98
N PHE A 54 -30.31 22.32 12.39
CA PHE A 54 -30.67 21.08 13.09
C PHE A 54 -29.55 20.05 13.12
N TRP A 55 -28.32 20.42 12.74
CA TRP A 55 -27.20 19.47 12.67
C TRP A 55 -26.99 18.68 13.98
N PRO A 56 -27.00 19.28 15.18
CA PRO A 56 -26.83 18.52 16.43
C PRO A 56 -27.90 17.44 16.62
N GLN A 57 -29.15 17.72 16.25
CA GLN A 57 -30.27 16.79 16.37
C GLN A 57 -30.19 15.69 15.31
N ILE A 58 -29.88 16.05 14.06
CA ILE A 58 -29.66 15.11 12.96
C ILE A 58 -28.53 14.14 13.34
N PHE A 59 -27.39 14.66 13.81
CA PHE A 59 -26.26 13.84 14.22
C PHE A 59 -26.58 12.94 15.42
N ARG A 60 -27.31 13.44 16.42
CA ARG A 60 -27.76 12.65 17.58
C ARG A 60 -28.59 11.44 17.14
N TRP A 61 -29.59 11.65 16.30
CA TRP A 61 -30.45 10.58 15.78
C TRP A 61 -29.69 9.62 14.87
N MET A 62 -28.89 10.13 13.95
CA MET A 62 -28.06 9.29 13.08
C MET A 62 -27.07 8.45 13.90
N SER A 63 -26.40 9.03 14.89
CA SER A 63 -25.48 8.29 15.77
C SER A 63 -26.19 7.18 16.54
N PHE A 64 -27.40 7.47 17.03
CA PHE A 64 -28.26 6.46 17.65
C PHE A 64 -28.60 5.33 16.67
N PHE A 65 -29.04 5.63 15.44
CA PHE A 65 -29.34 4.59 14.45
C PHE A 65 -28.12 3.74 14.11
N ILE A 66 -26.95 4.36 13.93
CA ILE A 66 -25.71 3.62 13.67
C ILE A 66 -25.38 2.69 14.83
N ARG A 67 -25.40 3.19 16.07
CA ARG A 67 -25.01 2.40 17.25
C ARG A 67 -26.02 1.30 17.56
N GLU A 68 -27.31 1.62 17.64
CA GLU A 68 -28.33 0.70 18.14
C GLU A 68 -28.97 -0.19 17.07
N SER A 69 -28.94 0.21 15.79
CA SER A 69 -29.55 -0.57 14.70
C SER A 69 -28.56 -1.16 13.70
N LEU A 70 -27.39 -0.52 13.48
CA LEU A 70 -26.45 -0.96 12.44
C LEU A 70 -25.24 -1.69 13.00
N LEU A 71 -24.71 -1.27 14.15
CA LEU A 71 -23.49 -1.82 14.76
C LEU A 71 -23.76 -2.86 15.85
N LYS A 72 -24.92 -2.78 16.51
CA LYS A 72 -25.25 -3.69 17.61
C LYS A 72 -25.58 -5.07 17.06
N ASP A 73 -24.86 -6.08 17.53
CA ASP A 73 -25.22 -7.47 17.26
C ASP A 73 -26.52 -7.79 18.01
N HIS A 74 -27.49 -8.31 17.27
CA HIS A 74 -28.79 -8.68 17.83
C HIS A 74 -28.80 -10.19 18.12
N PRO A 75 -29.18 -10.61 19.34
CA PRO A 75 -29.18 -12.03 19.71
C PRO A 75 -30.21 -12.86 18.92
N HIS A 76 -31.20 -12.19 18.32
CA HIS A 76 -32.22 -12.79 17.47
C HIS A 76 -32.19 -12.16 16.08
N PRO A 77 -32.45 -12.94 15.01
CA PRO A 77 -32.65 -12.39 13.69
C PRO A 77 -33.68 -11.27 13.69
N LEU A 78 -33.39 -10.17 12.99
CA LEU A 78 -34.33 -9.07 12.84
C LEU A 78 -35.56 -9.53 12.05
N GLY A 79 -36.75 -9.16 12.52
CA GLY A 79 -37.97 -9.33 11.74
C GLY A 79 -37.98 -8.46 10.47
N PRO A 80 -38.93 -8.67 9.53
CA PRO A 80 -38.97 -7.93 8.27
C PRO A 80 -38.96 -6.40 8.43
N LYS A 81 -39.69 -5.87 9.44
CA LYS A 81 -39.69 -4.44 9.75
C LYS A 81 -38.31 -3.93 10.21
N GLY A 82 -37.61 -4.72 11.03
CA GLY A 82 -36.26 -4.38 11.49
C GLY A 82 -35.23 -4.39 10.36
N LEU A 83 -35.31 -5.38 9.45
CA LEU A 83 -34.47 -5.42 8.25
C LEU A 83 -34.73 -4.23 7.32
N GLU A 84 -36.01 -3.88 7.10
CA GLU A 84 -36.36 -2.69 6.32
C GLU A 84 -35.82 -1.42 6.97
N PHE A 85 -35.96 -1.29 8.30
CA PHE A 85 -35.45 -0.16 9.05
C PHE A 85 -33.94 -0.04 8.94
N ARG A 86 -33.19 -1.13 9.14
CA ARG A 86 -31.73 -1.19 8.98
C ARG A 86 -31.31 -0.69 7.60
N ARG A 87 -31.97 -1.15 6.54
CA ARG A 87 -31.72 -0.70 5.17
C ARG A 87 -32.00 0.80 5.00
N LYS A 88 -33.13 1.31 5.50
CA LYS A 88 -33.43 2.76 5.44
C LYS A 88 -32.45 3.60 6.30
N ALA A 89 -31.93 3.04 7.39
CA ALA A 89 -30.90 3.66 8.23
C ALA A 89 -29.57 3.82 7.50
N VAL A 90 -29.15 2.83 6.71
CA VAL A 90 -27.99 2.97 5.81
C VAL A 90 -28.22 4.09 4.79
N TYR A 91 -29.38 4.13 4.12
CA TYR A 91 -29.69 5.19 3.15
C TYR A 91 -29.79 6.59 3.78
N ALA A 92 -30.33 6.71 4.99
CA ALA A 92 -30.35 7.98 5.69
C ALA A 92 -28.93 8.43 6.05
N THR A 93 -28.09 7.51 6.54
CA THR A 93 -26.68 7.79 6.83
C THR A 93 -25.93 8.25 5.57
N HIS A 94 -26.10 7.54 4.45
CA HIS A 94 -25.58 7.95 3.15
C HIS A 94 -26.05 9.36 2.76
N GLY A 95 -27.34 9.66 2.90
CA GLY A 95 -27.90 10.99 2.61
C GLY A 95 -27.27 12.09 3.46
N VAL A 96 -27.06 11.85 4.75
CA VAL A 96 -26.37 12.78 5.67
C VAL A 96 -24.92 12.99 5.22
N LEU A 97 -24.19 11.92 4.89
CA LEU A 97 -22.80 12.02 4.43
C LEU A 97 -22.68 12.76 3.09
N CYS A 98 -23.56 12.49 2.14
CA CYS A 98 -23.60 13.22 0.87
C CYS A 98 -23.86 14.70 1.08
N ARG A 99 -24.76 15.08 2.01
CA ARG A 99 -24.95 16.49 2.36
C ARG A 99 -23.67 17.11 2.92
N VAL A 100 -22.95 16.42 3.81
CA VAL A 100 -21.67 16.90 4.35
C VAL A 100 -20.65 17.14 3.24
N VAL A 101 -20.59 16.27 2.23
CA VAL A 101 -19.74 16.43 1.05
C VAL A 101 -20.16 17.65 0.22
N GLU A 102 -21.45 17.79 -0.07
CA GLU A 102 -22.03 18.89 -0.88
C GLU A 102 -21.84 20.26 -0.25
N LEU A 103 -21.94 20.36 1.08
CA LEU A 103 -21.71 21.58 1.86
C LEU A 103 -20.26 22.11 1.77
N HIS A 104 -19.42 21.48 0.92
CA HIS A 104 -18.01 21.71 0.67
C HIS A 104 -17.20 21.47 1.94
N VAL A 105 -16.56 20.30 1.98
CA VAL A 105 -15.76 19.78 3.11
C VAL A 105 -14.74 20.78 3.67
N ALA A 106 -14.28 21.77 2.89
CA ALA A 106 -13.40 22.85 3.36
C ALA A 106 -14.08 23.88 4.29
N LYS A 107 -15.43 23.92 4.34
CA LYS A 107 -16.24 24.87 5.11
C LYS A 107 -17.23 24.22 6.08
N ALA A 108 -17.30 22.89 6.15
CA ALA A 108 -18.23 22.18 7.02
C ALA A 108 -17.76 22.23 8.49
N GLU A 109 -17.95 23.39 9.13
CA GLU A 109 -17.81 23.62 10.58
C GLU A 109 -18.54 22.55 11.40
N GLU A 110 -19.59 21.97 10.83
CA GLU A 110 -20.41 20.91 11.38
C GLU A 110 -19.60 19.63 11.62
N VAL A 111 -18.73 19.21 10.68
CA VAL A 111 -17.85 18.05 10.89
C VAL A 111 -16.83 18.34 11.98
N LYS A 112 -16.28 19.57 12.01
CA LYS A 112 -15.34 20.00 13.05
C LYS A 112 -15.98 20.01 14.45
N ARG A 113 -17.24 20.43 14.53
CA ARG A 113 -18.06 20.41 15.77
C ARG A 113 -18.48 19.00 16.18
N THR A 114 -18.31 18.01 15.31
CA THR A 114 -18.76 16.64 15.53
C THR A 114 -17.64 15.64 15.25
N PRO A 115 -16.56 15.66 16.07
CA PRO A 115 -15.37 14.82 15.84
C PRO A 115 -15.65 13.32 15.89
N GLU A 116 -16.78 12.89 16.48
CA GLU A 116 -17.21 11.50 16.52
C GLU A 116 -17.76 10.96 15.19
N LEU A 117 -18.17 11.83 14.26
CA LEU A 117 -18.81 11.41 13.01
C LEU A 117 -17.91 10.46 12.20
N ILE A 118 -16.66 10.86 11.95
CA ILE A 118 -15.73 10.10 11.10
C ILE A 118 -15.40 8.74 11.75
N PRO A 119 -14.97 8.65 13.02
CA PRO A 119 -14.77 7.35 13.68
C PRO A 119 -16.01 6.45 13.64
N LEU A 120 -17.19 6.99 13.93
CA LEU A 120 -18.43 6.22 13.98
C LEU A 120 -18.81 5.66 12.60
N VAL A 121 -18.73 6.48 11.56
CA VAL A 121 -19.06 6.08 10.18
C VAL A 121 -17.99 5.15 9.60
N THR A 122 -16.72 5.32 9.98
CA THR A 122 -15.66 4.36 9.64
C THR A 122 -15.95 2.99 10.25
N LYS A 123 -16.34 2.95 11.53
CA LYS A 123 -16.75 1.70 12.19
C LYS A 123 -17.96 1.07 11.50
N LEU A 124 -18.95 1.87 11.08
CA LEU A 124 -20.07 1.40 10.29
C LEU A 124 -19.64 0.77 8.96
N ALA A 125 -18.82 1.47 8.17
CA ALA A 125 -18.38 0.98 6.87
C ALA A 125 -17.65 -0.37 7.00
N LEU A 126 -16.77 -0.51 8.00
CA LEU A 126 -16.08 -1.77 8.29
C LEU A 126 -17.04 -2.88 8.76
N HIS A 127 -18.02 -2.55 9.60
CA HIS A 127 -19.04 -3.50 10.00
C HIS A 127 -19.88 -3.98 8.80
N LEU A 128 -20.24 -3.10 7.88
CA LEU A 128 -20.95 -3.48 6.65
C LEU A 128 -20.10 -4.38 5.76
N VAL A 129 -18.81 -4.08 5.59
CA VAL A 129 -17.85 -4.93 4.86
C VAL A 129 -17.70 -6.31 5.52
N LYS A 130 -17.58 -6.38 6.85
CA LYS A 130 -17.52 -7.65 7.61
C LYS A 130 -18.74 -8.52 7.34
N ASN A 131 -19.92 -7.91 7.26
CA ASN A 131 -21.17 -8.62 6.98
C ASN A 131 -21.43 -8.82 5.47
N GLN A 132 -20.47 -8.49 4.60
CA GLN A 132 -20.60 -8.56 3.14
C GLN A 132 -21.83 -7.79 2.62
N ASP A 133 -22.21 -6.70 3.30
CA ASP A 133 -23.34 -5.87 2.90
C ASP A 133 -22.92 -5.00 1.70
N PRO A 134 -23.53 -5.16 0.52
CA PRO A 134 -23.15 -4.40 -0.68
C PRO A 134 -23.36 -2.90 -0.51
N ASN A 135 -24.18 -2.46 0.45
CA ASN A 135 -24.42 -1.05 0.73
C ASN A 135 -23.26 -0.37 1.48
N PHE A 136 -22.16 -1.07 1.81
CA PHE A 136 -21.01 -0.43 2.44
C PHE A 136 -20.43 0.69 1.57
N GLU A 137 -20.46 0.56 0.24
CA GLU A 137 -19.93 1.59 -0.69
C GLU A 137 -20.69 2.90 -0.55
N LEU A 138 -22.02 2.84 -0.32
CA LEU A 138 -22.86 4.02 -0.09
C LEU A 138 -22.40 4.80 1.16
N ILE A 139 -21.79 4.13 2.13
CA ILE A 139 -21.22 4.78 3.31
C ILE A 139 -19.78 5.21 3.04
N TRP A 140 -18.99 4.35 2.39
CA TRP A 140 -17.56 4.54 2.20
C TRP A 140 -17.23 5.67 1.22
N SER A 141 -17.89 5.72 0.07
CA SER A 141 -17.64 6.69 -1.00
C SER A 141 -17.77 8.16 -0.57
N PRO A 142 -18.86 8.60 0.11
CA PRO A 142 -18.91 9.95 0.64
C PRO A 142 -17.95 10.15 1.82
N LEU A 143 -17.71 9.13 2.64
CA LEU A 143 -16.75 9.21 3.74
C LEU A 143 -15.33 9.53 3.23
N VAL A 144 -14.88 8.90 2.14
CA VAL A 144 -13.56 9.19 1.54
C VAL A 144 -13.44 10.66 1.13
N LYS A 145 -14.48 11.20 0.47
CA LYS A 145 -14.52 12.63 0.11
C LYS A 145 -14.45 13.55 1.32
N ILE A 146 -15.02 13.14 2.46
CA ILE A 146 -14.91 13.86 3.74
C ILE A 146 -13.47 13.76 4.28
N ILE A 147 -12.86 12.59 4.22
CA ILE A 147 -11.49 12.33 4.73
C ILE A 147 -10.42 13.07 3.91
N ASP A 148 -10.63 13.25 2.60
CA ASP A 148 -9.66 13.92 1.72
C ASP A 148 -9.34 15.38 2.11
N ASN A 149 -10.09 15.97 3.05
CA ASN A 149 -9.69 17.20 3.74
C ASN A 149 -8.67 16.90 4.86
N CYS A 150 -7.51 17.57 4.82
CA CYS A 150 -6.41 17.40 5.78
C CYS A 150 -6.82 17.38 7.26
N ASP A 151 -7.76 18.25 7.67
CA ASP A 151 -8.23 18.32 9.07
C ASP A 151 -8.90 17.00 9.52
N ASN A 152 -9.58 16.33 8.58
CA ASN A 152 -10.36 15.11 8.82
C ASN A 152 -9.50 13.84 8.85
N ILE A 153 -8.30 13.87 8.26
CA ILE A 153 -7.36 12.74 8.28
C ILE A 153 -6.98 12.36 9.71
N THR A 154 -6.83 13.34 10.61
CA THR A 154 -6.49 13.09 12.02
C THR A 154 -7.62 12.35 12.75
N LEU A 155 -8.88 12.73 12.49
CA LEU A 155 -10.05 12.05 13.04
C LEU A 155 -10.20 10.63 12.46
N PHE A 156 -9.95 10.46 11.17
CA PHE A 156 -9.95 9.15 10.52
C PHE A 156 -8.89 8.22 11.11
N ARG A 157 -7.65 8.71 11.28
CA ARG A 157 -6.56 7.98 11.95
C ARG A 157 -6.93 7.56 13.37
N ARG A 158 -7.57 8.46 14.13
CA ARG A 158 -8.07 8.14 15.47
C ARG A 158 -9.09 7.01 15.42
N GLY A 159 -10.09 7.11 14.54
CA GLY A 159 -11.08 6.05 14.37
C GLY A 159 -10.45 4.69 14.04
N LEU A 160 -9.50 4.65 13.10
CA LEU A 160 -8.78 3.42 12.78
C LEU A 160 -7.98 2.86 13.95
N ARG A 161 -7.36 3.72 14.79
CA ARG A 161 -6.66 3.26 16.00
C ARG A 161 -7.64 2.66 17.00
N ASP A 162 -8.75 3.32 17.26
CA ASP A 162 -9.76 2.85 18.21
C ASP A 162 -10.35 1.50 17.76
N ILE A 163 -10.50 1.28 16.44
CA ILE A 163 -10.91 0.01 15.86
C ILE A 163 -9.84 -1.08 16.02
N VAL A 164 -8.56 -0.76 15.75
CA VAL A 164 -7.47 -1.74 15.90
C VAL A 164 -7.21 -2.08 17.37
N ALA A 165 -7.44 -1.15 18.29
CA ALA A 165 -7.25 -1.32 19.72
C ALA A 165 -8.44 -2.00 20.43
N SER A 166 -9.61 -2.08 19.80
CA SER A 166 -10.74 -2.74 20.44
C SER A 166 -10.51 -4.24 20.54
N ASP A 167 -10.73 -4.81 21.73
CA ASP A 167 -10.72 -6.27 21.97
C ASP A 167 -11.79 -7.02 21.16
N ASP A 168 -12.68 -6.29 20.49
CA ASP A 168 -13.65 -6.85 19.57
C ASP A 168 -12.89 -7.47 18.38
N PRO A 169 -12.93 -8.81 18.21
CA PRO A 169 -12.38 -9.49 17.06
C PRO A 169 -13.22 -9.23 15.80
N VAL A 170 -13.78 -8.01 15.64
CA VAL A 170 -14.09 -7.43 14.33
C VAL A 170 -12.81 -7.53 13.53
N GLU A 171 -12.81 -8.65 12.80
CA GLU A 171 -11.72 -9.30 12.11
C GLU A 171 -10.78 -8.29 11.46
N ASP A 172 -9.48 -8.58 11.61
CA ASP A 172 -8.37 -7.98 10.88
C ASP A 172 -8.84 -7.36 9.56
N VAL A 173 -9.02 -6.02 9.54
CA VAL A 173 -9.65 -5.26 8.44
C VAL A 173 -9.02 -5.66 7.10
N ALA A 174 -7.72 -5.93 7.11
CA ALA A 174 -6.98 -6.44 5.97
C ALA A 174 -7.57 -7.75 5.46
N ILE A 175 -7.76 -8.75 6.33
CA ILE A 175 -8.27 -10.08 5.97
C ILE A 175 -9.71 -10.01 5.47
N VAL A 176 -10.57 -9.22 6.12
CA VAL A 176 -11.98 -9.10 5.72
C VAL A 176 -12.09 -8.48 4.32
N THR A 177 -11.44 -7.33 4.11
CA THR A 177 -11.48 -6.63 2.82
C THR A 177 -10.88 -7.48 1.71
N LEU A 178 -9.82 -8.24 2.01
CA LEU A 178 -9.18 -9.13 1.04
C LEU A 178 -10.01 -10.37 0.72
N ARG A 179 -10.70 -10.96 1.70
CA ARG A 179 -11.63 -12.08 1.50
C ARG A 179 -12.81 -11.65 0.63
N LEU A 180 -13.40 -10.48 0.92
CA LEU A 180 -14.50 -9.96 0.10
C LEU A 180 -14.03 -9.58 -1.31
N LEU A 181 -12.81 -9.03 -1.44
CA LEU A 181 -12.18 -8.82 -2.74
C LEU A 181 -12.07 -10.12 -3.54
N GLU A 182 -11.55 -11.19 -2.92
CA GLU A 182 -11.44 -12.50 -3.58
C GLU A 182 -12.80 -13.03 -4.02
N SER A 183 -13.81 -12.93 -3.16
CA SER A 183 -15.18 -13.33 -3.45
C SER A 183 -15.73 -12.59 -4.67
N GLU A 184 -15.58 -11.26 -4.72
CA GLU A 184 -16.07 -10.45 -5.85
C GLU A 184 -15.26 -10.70 -7.13
N VAL A 185 -13.94 -10.87 -7.04
CA VAL A 185 -13.09 -11.23 -8.19
C VAL A 185 -13.51 -12.58 -8.79
N GLN A 186 -13.88 -13.54 -7.94
CA GLN A 186 -14.32 -14.88 -8.33
C GLN A 186 -15.78 -14.91 -8.81
N ARG A 187 -16.59 -13.89 -8.52
CA ARG A 187 -18.00 -13.83 -8.91
C ARG A 187 -18.14 -13.80 -10.43
N THR A 188 -18.87 -14.78 -10.97
CA THR A 188 -19.18 -14.92 -12.40
C THR A 188 -20.69 -14.99 -12.60
N PRO A 189 -21.27 -14.42 -13.68
CA PRO A 189 -20.61 -13.73 -14.79
C PRO A 189 -20.39 -12.22 -14.58
N VAL A 190 -21.17 -11.59 -13.70
CA VAL A 190 -21.15 -10.14 -13.46
C VAL A 190 -20.57 -9.84 -12.08
N MET A 191 -19.61 -8.93 -12.06
CA MET A 191 -18.95 -8.41 -10.87
C MET A 191 -19.63 -7.11 -10.45
N ASP A 192 -19.77 -6.89 -9.15
CA ASP A 192 -20.22 -5.59 -8.65
C ASP A 192 -19.05 -4.60 -8.64
N LEU A 193 -18.98 -3.75 -9.67
CA LEU A 193 -17.91 -2.77 -9.84
C LEU A 193 -17.90 -1.71 -8.73
N TYR A 194 -19.05 -1.43 -8.10
CA TYR A 194 -19.16 -0.47 -7.01
C TYR A 194 -18.52 -1.04 -5.75
N VAL A 195 -18.90 -2.28 -5.39
CA VAL A 195 -18.29 -3.01 -4.28
C VAL A 195 -16.78 -3.13 -4.49
N LEU A 196 -16.34 -3.52 -5.69
CA LEU A 196 -14.92 -3.68 -5.97
C LEU A 196 -14.13 -2.37 -5.83
N TYR A 197 -14.67 -1.26 -6.37
CA TYR A 197 -14.08 0.06 -6.21
C TYR A 197 -13.99 0.46 -4.73
N GLY A 198 -15.09 0.34 -3.98
CA GLY A 198 -15.13 0.66 -2.57
C GLY A 198 -14.12 -0.13 -1.75
N LEU A 199 -13.91 -1.41 -2.06
CA LEU A 199 -12.89 -2.25 -1.42
C LEU A 199 -11.46 -1.80 -1.73
N MET A 200 -11.17 -1.45 -2.99
CA MET A 200 -9.83 -0.96 -3.36
C MET A 200 -9.52 0.35 -2.63
N GLU A 201 -10.48 1.27 -2.62
CA GLU A 201 -10.33 2.57 -1.97
C GLU A 201 -10.21 2.42 -0.44
N MET A 202 -11.00 1.51 0.17
CA MET A 202 -10.90 1.19 1.59
C MET A 202 -9.53 0.62 1.97
N MET A 203 -9.06 -0.41 1.25
CA MET A 203 -7.73 -0.97 1.53
C MET A 203 -6.63 0.08 1.33
N MET A 204 -6.70 0.89 0.26
CA MET A 204 -5.73 1.96 0.00
C MET A 204 -5.70 2.99 1.14
N MET A 205 -6.86 3.49 1.57
CA MET A 205 -6.95 4.50 2.63
C MET A 205 -6.57 3.93 4.00
N CYS A 206 -7.08 2.77 4.38
CA CYS A 206 -6.74 2.13 5.65
C CYS A 206 -5.25 1.78 5.71
N SER A 207 -4.68 1.27 4.63
CA SER A 207 -3.24 1.00 4.49
C SER A 207 -2.41 2.28 4.64
N ARG A 208 -2.82 3.38 4.01
CA ARG A 208 -2.09 4.65 4.05
C ARG A 208 -2.06 5.28 5.45
N TYR A 209 -3.10 5.06 6.24
CA TYR A 209 -3.30 5.76 7.51
C TYR A 209 -3.18 4.88 8.76
N ASN A 210 -2.98 3.57 8.62
CA ASN A 210 -2.71 2.65 9.72
C ASN A 210 -1.68 1.59 9.31
N PHE A 211 -0.50 1.65 9.96
CA PHE A 211 0.63 0.75 9.68
C PHE A 211 0.30 -0.72 9.96
N HIS A 212 -0.47 -1.05 11.01
CA HIS A 212 -0.83 -2.42 11.33
C HIS A 212 -1.72 -3.03 10.25
N ILE A 213 -2.74 -2.30 9.79
CA ILE A 213 -3.61 -2.77 8.69
C ILE A 213 -2.78 -2.98 7.43
N HIS A 214 -1.87 -2.05 7.12
CA HIS A 214 -0.97 -2.18 5.98
C HIS A 214 -0.08 -3.43 6.05
N GLN A 215 0.61 -3.64 7.19
CA GLN A 215 1.44 -4.84 7.40
C GLN A 215 0.61 -6.12 7.31
N ARG A 216 -0.62 -6.12 7.83
CA ARG A 216 -1.54 -7.25 7.68
C ARG A 216 -1.94 -7.50 6.23
N LEU A 217 -2.20 -6.46 5.44
CA LEU A 217 -2.46 -6.60 3.99
C LEU A 217 -1.26 -7.20 3.25
N LEU A 218 -0.03 -6.75 3.56
CA LEU A 218 1.19 -7.32 3.01
C LEU A 218 1.36 -8.78 3.42
N SER A 219 1.17 -9.09 4.70
CA SER A 219 1.25 -10.45 5.27
C SER A 219 0.27 -11.40 4.60
N ALA A 220 -0.90 -10.87 4.24
CA ALA A 220 -1.93 -11.62 3.57
C ALA A 220 -1.63 -11.83 2.09
N ALA A 221 -0.60 -11.21 1.51
CA ALA A 221 -0.23 -11.19 0.09
C ALA A 221 -1.16 -10.36 -0.82
N VAL A 222 -1.55 -9.15 -0.38
CA VAL A 222 -2.39 -8.24 -1.19
C VAL A 222 -1.78 -7.96 -2.57
N ALA A 223 -0.46 -7.82 -2.67
CA ALA A 223 0.25 -7.52 -3.92
C ALA A 223 0.08 -8.62 -5.00
N GLU A 224 -0.11 -9.88 -4.60
CA GLU A 224 -0.38 -11.01 -5.50
C GLU A 224 -1.81 -10.97 -6.06
N ARG A 225 -2.75 -10.36 -5.34
CA ARG A 225 -4.17 -10.35 -5.70
C ARG A 225 -4.55 -9.19 -6.60
N LEU A 226 -3.96 -8.01 -6.38
CA LEU A 226 -4.31 -6.81 -7.13
C LEU A 226 -4.18 -6.95 -8.66
N PRO A 227 -3.18 -7.66 -9.23
CA PRO A 227 -3.11 -7.91 -10.67
C PRO A 227 -4.34 -8.63 -11.25
N LYS A 228 -5.00 -9.49 -10.46
CA LYS A 228 -6.20 -10.24 -10.86
C LYS A 228 -7.43 -9.34 -10.93
N VAL A 229 -7.43 -8.25 -10.17
CA VAL A 229 -8.49 -7.23 -10.24
C VAL A 229 -8.49 -6.56 -11.62
N PHE A 230 -7.30 -6.20 -12.12
CA PHE A 230 -7.16 -5.59 -13.44
C PHE A 230 -7.64 -6.50 -14.56
N THR A 231 -7.31 -7.81 -14.53
CA THR A 231 -7.74 -8.74 -15.59
C THR A 231 -9.25 -8.92 -15.63
N ARG A 232 -9.94 -8.76 -14.50
CA ARG A 232 -11.40 -8.86 -14.41
C ARG A 232 -12.12 -7.58 -14.82
N TYR A 233 -11.48 -6.41 -14.71
CA TYR A 233 -12.03 -5.17 -15.26
C TYR A 233 -12.10 -5.18 -16.79
N LEU A 234 -11.19 -5.89 -17.48
CA LEU A 234 -11.08 -5.88 -18.96
C LEU A 234 -12.35 -6.29 -19.71
N PRO A 235 -13.03 -7.41 -19.38
CA PRO A 235 -14.23 -7.80 -20.11
C PRO A 235 -15.41 -6.90 -19.75
N GLN A 236 -15.42 -6.35 -18.53
CA GLN A 236 -16.51 -5.50 -18.04
C GLN A 236 -16.48 -4.14 -18.69
N SER A 237 -15.30 -3.54 -18.95
CA SER A 237 -15.22 -2.22 -19.60
C SER A 237 -15.88 -2.19 -20.97
N ALA A 238 -15.90 -3.30 -21.70
CA ALA A 238 -16.61 -3.41 -22.98
C ALA A 238 -18.14 -3.38 -22.84
N LEU A 239 -18.69 -3.80 -21.70
CA LEU A 239 -20.13 -3.86 -21.46
C LEU A 239 -20.73 -2.51 -21.04
N TYR A 240 -19.92 -1.58 -20.54
CA TYR A 240 -20.39 -0.28 -20.03
C TYR A 240 -20.15 0.85 -21.04
N SER A 241 -20.83 0.80 -22.18
CA SER A 241 -20.71 1.82 -23.23
C SER A 241 -21.44 3.14 -22.91
N SER A 242 -22.23 3.25 -21.83
CA SER A 242 -23.23 4.32 -21.70
C SER A 242 -23.34 5.09 -20.37
N GLY A 243 -22.46 4.95 -19.37
CA GLY A 243 -22.57 5.83 -18.18
C GLY A 243 -21.58 5.68 -17.03
N ASP A 244 -21.07 4.48 -16.78
CA ASP A 244 -20.29 4.17 -15.57
C ASP A 244 -18.74 3.99 -15.71
N PRO A 245 -18.03 4.55 -16.72
CA PRO A 245 -16.55 4.51 -16.73
C PRO A 245 -15.84 4.99 -15.45
N PRO A 246 -16.35 5.97 -14.66
CA PRO A 246 -15.62 6.49 -13.51
C PRO A 246 -15.22 5.44 -12.47
N PHE A 247 -16.02 4.40 -12.24
CA PHE A 247 -15.76 3.45 -11.15
C PHE A 247 -14.61 2.49 -11.47
N ILE A 248 -14.56 1.97 -12.70
CA ILE A 248 -13.43 1.13 -13.15
C ILE A 248 -12.14 1.91 -13.02
N PHE A 249 -12.12 3.17 -13.48
CA PHE A 249 -10.95 4.02 -13.42
C PHE A 249 -10.50 4.34 -11.99
N ARG A 250 -11.45 4.61 -11.09
CA ARG A 250 -11.14 4.84 -9.68
C ARG A 250 -10.68 3.57 -8.96
N GLY A 251 -11.26 2.42 -9.27
CA GLY A 251 -10.83 1.13 -8.77
C GLY A 251 -9.40 0.80 -9.20
N VAL A 252 -9.09 1.00 -10.48
CA VAL A 252 -7.73 0.84 -11.03
C VAL A 252 -6.76 1.82 -10.38
N SER A 253 -7.14 3.09 -10.26
CA SER A 253 -6.37 4.14 -9.60
C SER A 253 -6.01 3.74 -8.16
N SER A 254 -7.01 3.34 -7.37
CA SER A 254 -6.84 2.91 -5.98
C SER A 254 -5.96 1.67 -5.86
N ALA A 255 -6.13 0.68 -6.74
CA ALA A 255 -5.28 -0.51 -6.79
C ALA A 255 -3.83 -0.16 -7.15
N CYS A 256 -3.59 0.77 -8.09
CA CYS A 256 -2.24 1.22 -8.42
C CYS A 256 -1.58 2.01 -7.30
N LEU A 257 -2.32 2.86 -6.58
CA LEU A 257 -1.81 3.55 -5.39
C LEU A 257 -1.47 2.56 -4.28
N LEU A 258 -2.33 1.57 -4.02
CA LEU A 258 -2.06 0.51 -3.05
C LEU A 258 -0.83 -0.33 -3.44
N LEU A 259 -0.68 -0.71 -4.71
CA LEU A 259 0.54 -1.37 -5.20
C LEU A 259 1.78 -0.49 -5.02
N LYS A 260 1.68 0.80 -5.33
CA LYS A 260 2.78 1.74 -5.12
C LYS A 260 3.19 1.79 -3.65
N HIS A 261 2.23 1.83 -2.73
CA HIS A 261 2.51 1.72 -1.29
C HIS A 261 3.23 0.42 -0.99
N CYS A 262 2.69 -0.73 -1.41
CA CYS A 262 3.35 -2.02 -1.22
C CYS A 262 4.79 -2.03 -1.78
N PHE A 263 5.05 -1.39 -2.92
CA PHE A 263 6.38 -1.36 -3.51
C PHE A 263 7.38 -0.49 -2.73
N ASP A 264 6.90 0.54 -2.03
CA ASP A 264 7.74 1.33 -1.13
C ASP A 264 8.25 0.50 0.06
N ASP A 265 7.47 -0.49 0.51
CA ASP A 265 7.84 -1.41 1.60
C ASP A 265 8.76 -2.55 1.13
N GLY A 266 9.04 -2.61 -0.17
CA GLY A 266 10.18 -3.34 -0.71
C GLY A 266 9.93 -4.15 -1.96
N PHE A 267 11.04 -4.61 -2.55
CA PHE A 267 11.08 -5.27 -3.85
C PHE A 267 10.31 -6.61 -3.92
N THR A 268 10.04 -7.23 -2.76
CA THR A 268 9.28 -8.49 -2.65
C THR A 268 7.88 -8.33 -3.22
N TRP A 269 7.19 -7.27 -2.82
CA TRP A 269 5.81 -6.98 -3.22
C TRP A 269 5.72 -6.67 -4.71
N ALA A 270 6.74 -5.99 -5.25
CA ALA A 270 6.91 -5.82 -6.69
C ALA A 270 7.12 -7.15 -7.43
N CYS A 271 7.93 -8.06 -6.89
CA CYS A 271 8.11 -9.38 -7.49
C CYS A 271 6.81 -10.18 -7.53
N GLN A 272 6.05 -10.16 -6.43
CA GLN A 272 4.74 -10.82 -6.32
C GLN A 272 3.74 -10.30 -7.35
N ALA A 273 3.54 -8.98 -7.39
CA ALA A 273 2.62 -8.38 -8.36
C ALA A 273 3.04 -8.67 -9.81
N LEU A 274 4.35 -8.67 -10.09
CA LEU A 274 4.87 -9.00 -11.41
C LEU A 274 4.69 -10.48 -11.77
N ASP A 275 4.90 -11.41 -10.83
CA ASP A 275 4.70 -12.84 -11.06
C ASP A 275 3.23 -13.15 -11.35
N GLU A 276 2.30 -12.39 -10.76
CA GLU A 276 0.84 -12.48 -10.98
C GLU A 276 0.35 -11.66 -12.19
N GLY A 277 1.26 -11.18 -13.05
CA GLY A 277 0.89 -10.63 -14.36
C GLY A 277 0.54 -9.14 -14.36
N LEU A 278 0.99 -8.33 -13.39
CA LEU A 278 0.73 -6.88 -13.33
C LEU A 278 0.93 -6.17 -14.67
N LEU A 279 2.09 -6.35 -15.32
CA LEU A 279 2.42 -5.62 -16.56
C LEU A 279 1.50 -6.01 -17.72
N PRO A 280 1.26 -7.31 -18.04
CA PRO A 280 0.25 -7.71 -19.00
C PRO A 280 -1.14 -7.14 -18.70
N SER A 281 -1.59 -7.20 -17.45
CA SER A 281 -2.92 -6.70 -17.08
C SER A 281 -3.06 -5.21 -17.31
N LEU A 282 -2.04 -4.42 -16.95
CA LEU A 282 -2.01 -2.99 -17.24
C LEU A 282 -2.00 -2.73 -18.75
N VAL A 283 -1.15 -3.42 -19.53
CA VAL A 283 -1.11 -3.25 -20.99
C VAL A 283 -2.47 -3.58 -21.61
N ALA A 284 -3.08 -4.70 -21.24
CA ALA A 284 -4.38 -5.10 -21.73
C ALA A 284 -5.45 -4.07 -21.37
N LEU A 285 -5.38 -3.48 -20.18
CA LEU A 285 -6.30 -2.42 -19.75
C LEU A 285 -6.20 -1.21 -20.66
N PHE A 286 -4.99 -0.72 -20.95
CA PHE A 286 -4.81 0.42 -21.84
C PHE A 286 -5.00 0.11 -23.33
N MET A 287 -5.02 -1.17 -23.71
CA MET A 287 -5.36 -1.60 -25.06
C MET A 287 -6.87 -1.72 -25.27
N SER A 288 -7.67 -1.97 -24.22
CA SER A 288 -9.12 -1.83 -24.33
C SER A 288 -9.46 -0.36 -24.59
N ASP A 289 -10.47 -0.07 -25.43
CA ASP A 289 -10.87 1.27 -25.95
C ASP A 289 -11.37 2.27 -24.88
N ILE A 290 -10.81 2.21 -23.67
CA ILE A 290 -10.86 3.21 -22.60
C ILE A 290 -10.61 4.64 -23.12
N SER A 291 -9.90 4.77 -24.24
CA SER A 291 -9.61 6.03 -24.91
C SER A 291 -10.83 6.85 -25.35
N ASP A 292 -12.00 6.23 -25.54
CA ASP A 292 -13.18 6.93 -26.03
C ASP A 292 -13.97 7.66 -24.91
N HIS A 293 -13.61 7.44 -23.63
CA HIS A 293 -14.36 7.99 -22.49
C HIS A 293 -13.97 9.42 -22.07
N GLY A 294 -13.35 10.21 -22.96
CA GLY A 294 -13.00 11.61 -22.75
C GLY A 294 -11.73 11.88 -21.94
N THR A 295 -11.25 13.13 -21.95
CA THR A 295 -9.94 13.52 -21.38
C THR A 295 -9.89 13.51 -19.85
N ARG A 296 -11.02 13.73 -19.16
CA ARG A 296 -11.06 13.84 -17.68
C ARG A 296 -10.94 12.48 -16.98
N THR A 297 -11.55 11.43 -17.51
CA THR A 297 -11.50 10.06 -16.95
C THR A 297 -10.07 9.48 -17.04
N SER A 298 -9.39 9.81 -18.12
CA SER A 298 -7.98 9.51 -18.39
C SER A 298 -7.05 10.00 -17.25
N GLU A 299 -7.23 11.22 -16.73
CA GLU A 299 -6.34 11.78 -15.69
C GLU A 299 -6.38 11.05 -14.35
N VAL A 300 -7.56 10.57 -13.95
CA VAL A 300 -7.77 9.87 -12.66
C VAL A 300 -6.92 8.60 -12.56
N VAL A 301 -6.64 7.94 -13.70
CA VAL A 301 -5.88 6.67 -13.75
C VAL A 301 -4.42 6.90 -14.08
N HIS A 302 -4.12 7.84 -14.98
CA HIS A 302 -2.77 8.01 -15.51
C HIS A 302 -1.74 8.35 -14.44
N LEU A 303 -2.06 9.25 -13.51
CA LEU A 303 -1.12 9.65 -12.46
C LEU A 303 -0.80 8.47 -11.51
N PRO A 304 -1.77 7.78 -10.90
CA PRO A 304 -1.55 6.57 -10.11
C PRO A 304 -0.73 5.48 -10.80
N VAL A 305 -1.06 5.19 -12.07
CA VAL A 305 -0.35 4.17 -12.85
C VAL A 305 1.09 4.61 -13.12
N SER A 306 1.29 5.88 -13.48
CA SER A 306 2.62 6.47 -13.65
C SER A 306 3.44 6.39 -12.35
N MET A 307 2.83 6.68 -11.19
CA MET A 307 3.49 6.56 -9.89
C MET A 307 3.91 5.12 -9.59
N CYS A 308 3.01 4.16 -9.84
CA CYS A 308 3.28 2.73 -9.68
C CYS A 308 4.44 2.26 -10.60
N LEU A 309 4.39 2.61 -11.89
CA LEU A 309 5.43 2.26 -12.88
C LEU A 309 6.78 2.95 -12.58
N ASN A 310 6.77 4.20 -12.13
CA ASN A 310 7.99 4.91 -11.74
C ASN A 310 8.62 4.32 -10.48
N THR A 311 7.80 3.86 -9.52
CA THR A 311 8.28 3.12 -8.35
C THR A 311 8.87 1.78 -8.78
N LEU A 312 8.23 1.07 -9.72
CA LEU A 312 8.79 -0.17 -10.26
C LEU A 312 10.11 0.04 -11.00
N LYS A 313 10.25 1.17 -11.72
CA LYS A 313 11.48 1.55 -12.42
C LYS A 313 12.66 1.71 -11.45
N SER A 314 12.46 2.35 -10.30
CA SER A 314 13.54 2.49 -9.31
C SER A 314 13.93 1.15 -8.68
N LEU A 315 13.00 0.19 -8.61
CA LEU A 315 13.27 -1.17 -8.15
C LEU A 315 14.00 -2.06 -9.17
N LEU A 316 14.27 -1.58 -10.40
CA LEU A 316 15.04 -2.34 -11.40
C LEU A 316 16.50 -2.60 -11.00
N VAL A 317 17.00 -1.92 -9.97
CA VAL A 317 18.32 -2.22 -9.39
C VAL A 317 18.36 -3.61 -8.73
N PHE A 318 17.20 -4.15 -8.33
CA PHE A 318 17.09 -5.52 -7.88
C PHE A 318 16.97 -6.45 -9.10
N ARG A 319 17.94 -7.35 -9.24
CA ARG A 319 17.95 -8.35 -10.32
C ARG A 319 16.68 -9.21 -10.33
N SER A 320 16.13 -9.49 -9.15
CA SER A 320 14.86 -10.21 -8.99
C SER A 320 13.68 -9.49 -9.67
N VAL A 321 13.58 -8.17 -9.53
CA VAL A 321 12.55 -7.33 -10.18
C VAL A 321 12.87 -7.17 -11.67
N LEU A 322 14.11 -6.81 -12.00
CA LEU A 322 14.58 -6.61 -13.37
C LEU A 322 14.29 -7.80 -14.28
N ASN A 323 14.58 -9.02 -13.83
CA ASN A 323 14.33 -10.21 -14.65
C ASN A 323 12.85 -10.42 -14.94
N ARG A 324 11.95 -10.07 -14.01
CA ARG A 324 10.50 -10.18 -14.20
C ARG A 324 10.00 -9.14 -15.19
N VAL A 325 10.36 -7.87 -15.00
CA VAL A 325 10.03 -6.80 -15.97
C VAL A 325 10.57 -7.14 -17.35
N TYR A 326 11.82 -7.58 -17.44
CA TYR A 326 12.46 -7.88 -18.73
C TYR A 326 11.87 -9.10 -19.44
N ARG A 327 11.27 -10.08 -18.72
CA ARG A 327 10.48 -11.15 -19.38
C ARG A 327 9.35 -10.54 -20.21
N TYR A 328 8.65 -9.56 -19.66
CA TYR A 328 7.57 -8.87 -20.38
C TYR A 328 8.08 -8.00 -21.53
N VAL A 329 9.21 -7.32 -21.35
CA VAL A 329 9.86 -6.55 -22.45
C VAL A 329 10.14 -7.44 -23.67
N LYS A 330 10.42 -8.73 -23.48
CA LYS A 330 10.62 -9.69 -24.58
C LYS A 330 9.33 -10.14 -25.23
N ILE A 331 8.27 -10.28 -24.42
CA ILE A 331 7.00 -10.84 -24.88
C ILE A 331 6.19 -9.80 -25.61
N VAL A 332 6.17 -8.54 -25.13
CA VAL A 332 5.41 -7.46 -25.75
C VAL A 332 6.14 -6.99 -27.02
N PRO A 333 5.64 -7.34 -28.23
CA PRO A 333 6.26 -6.91 -29.47
C PRO A 333 6.21 -5.40 -29.58
N ASN A 334 7.24 -4.79 -30.18
CA ASN A 334 7.26 -3.34 -30.45
C ASN A 334 6.01 -2.88 -31.22
N GLU A 335 5.38 -3.77 -32.01
CA GLU A 335 4.15 -3.47 -32.73
C GLU A 335 2.94 -3.28 -31.80
N HIS A 336 2.80 -4.06 -30.74
CA HIS A 336 1.73 -3.86 -29.75
C HIS A 336 1.91 -2.53 -29.01
N MET A 337 3.16 -2.15 -28.77
CA MET A 337 3.47 -0.82 -28.22
C MET A 337 3.11 0.30 -29.20
N ARG A 338 3.29 0.11 -30.51
CA ARG A 338 2.87 1.09 -31.54
C ARG A 338 1.36 1.20 -31.72
N LYS A 339 0.61 0.13 -31.42
CA LYS A 339 -0.86 0.07 -31.51
C LYS A 339 -1.58 0.74 -30.34
N LEU A 340 -0.87 1.12 -29.27
CA LEU A 340 -1.47 1.88 -28.17
C LEU A 340 -1.97 3.24 -28.70
N SER A 341 -3.26 3.52 -28.49
CA SER A 341 -3.94 4.69 -29.03
C SER A 341 -3.33 6.01 -28.53
N ARG A 342 -3.64 7.15 -29.20
CA ARG A 342 -3.15 8.47 -28.78
C ARG A 342 -3.56 8.82 -27.34
N ALA A 343 -4.72 8.36 -26.87
CA ALA A 343 -5.14 8.56 -25.48
C ALA A 343 -4.38 7.65 -24.49
N ALA A 344 -3.88 6.50 -24.94
CA ALA A 344 -2.96 5.67 -24.16
C ALA A 344 -1.57 6.31 -23.99
N LEU A 345 -1.22 7.39 -24.72
CA LEU A 345 0.12 8.02 -24.67
C LEU A 345 0.57 8.37 -23.24
N ARG A 346 -0.34 8.81 -22.36
CA ARG A 346 0.01 9.25 -21.00
C ARG A 346 0.47 8.10 -20.09
N VAL A 347 -0.04 6.87 -20.25
CA VAL A 347 0.51 5.68 -19.56
C VAL A 347 1.59 4.99 -20.38
N HIS A 348 1.46 5.05 -21.70
CA HIS A 348 2.43 4.49 -22.63
C HIS A 348 3.83 5.04 -22.40
N ILE A 349 3.97 6.36 -22.13
CA ILE A 349 5.26 6.97 -21.84
C ILE A 349 5.93 6.36 -20.58
N PRO A 350 5.31 6.36 -19.38
CA PRO A 350 5.88 5.69 -18.21
C PRO A 350 6.24 4.21 -18.45
N LEU A 351 5.40 3.47 -19.19
CA LEU A 351 5.66 2.07 -19.50
C LEU A 351 6.84 1.89 -20.45
N LEU A 352 6.95 2.69 -21.50
CA LEU A 352 8.10 2.71 -22.40
C LEU A 352 9.39 3.07 -21.67
N VAL A 353 9.33 4.08 -20.78
CA VAL A 353 10.46 4.49 -19.95
C VAL A 353 10.90 3.34 -19.05
N LEU A 354 9.95 2.63 -18.42
CA LEU A 354 10.25 1.43 -17.62
C LEU A 354 10.93 0.34 -18.47
N PHE A 355 10.42 0.08 -19.67
CA PHE A 355 10.95 -0.97 -20.55
C PHE A 355 12.35 -0.63 -21.08
N GLU A 356 12.58 0.62 -21.45
CA GLU A 356 13.89 1.08 -21.89
C GLU A 356 14.91 1.02 -20.76
N GLU A 357 14.53 1.44 -19.55
CA GLU A 357 15.40 1.33 -18.38
C GLU A 357 15.68 -0.14 -18.03
N ALA A 358 14.69 -1.03 -18.15
CA ALA A 358 14.90 -2.46 -17.98
C ALA A 358 15.89 -3.04 -19.01
N ARG A 359 15.88 -2.59 -20.27
CA ARG A 359 16.88 -3.00 -21.28
C ARG A 359 18.28 -2.52 -20.89
N ARG A 360 18.42 -1.25 -20.50
CA ARG A 360 19.70 -0.67 -20.07
C ARG A 360 20.25 -1.39 -18.85
N MET A 361 19.42 -1.62 -17.83
CA MET A 361 19.82 -2.33 -16.63
C MET A 361 20.14 -3.80 -16.91
N LYS A 362 19.42 -4.44 -17.84
CA LYS A 362 19.73 -5.81 -18.28
C LYS A 362 21.12 -5.91 -18.90
N ASN A 363 21.54 -4.92 -19.69
CA ASN A 363 22.90 -4.90 -20.25
C ASN A 363 23.96 -4.83 -19.15
N LYS A 364 23.76 -3.95 -18.14
CA LYS A 364 24.64 -3.90 -16.96
C LYS A 364 24.69 -5.24 -16.22
N MET A 365 23.54 -5.89 -16.06
CA MET A 365 23.45 -7.21 -15.42
C MET A 365 24.13 -8.32 -16.23
N ASN A 366 24.08 -8.26 -17.57
CA ASN A 366 24.80 -9.21 -18.42
C ASN A 366 26.32 -9.05 -18.24
N SER A 367 26.83 -7.82 -18.12
CA SER A 367 28.24 -7.57 -17.80
C SER A 367 28.61 -8.13 -16.42
N PHE A 368 27.77 -7.91 -15.40
CA PHE A 368 27.95 -8.52 -14.08
C PHE A 368 27.96 -10.05 -14.13
N ASP A 369 27.11 -10.67 -14.94
CA ASP A 369 27.04 -12.13 -15.05
C ASP A 369 28.27 -12.77 -15.70
N LEU A 370 29.08 -11.99 -16.44
CA LEU A 370 30.35 -12.45 -17.01
C LEU A 370 31.47 -12.47 -15.97
N ASP A 371 31.42 -11.58 -14.98
CA ASP A 371 32.38 -11.50 -13.88
C ASP A 371 31.68 -11.02 -12.59
N PRO A 372 30.97 -11.92 -11.87
CA PRO A 372 30.22 -11.55 -10.68
C PRO A 372 31.18 -11.40 -9.50
N VAL A 373 31.89 -10.27 -9.45
CA VAL A 373 32.83 -9.93 -8.39
C VAL A 373 32.12 -10.01 -7.02
N GLY A 374 32.72 -10.76 -6.09
CA GLY A 374 32.24 -10.89 -4.72
C GLY A 374 31.08 -11.88 -4.51
N LEU A 375 30.59 -12.55 -5.57
CA LEU A 375 29.54 -13.56 -5.42
C LEU A 375 30.12 -14.94 -5.14
N VAL A 376 29.84 -15.47 -3.95
CA VAL A 376 30.31 -16.80 -3.51
C VAL A 376 29.13 -17.75 -3.34
N CYS A 377 29.36 -19.04 -3.63
CA CYS A 377 28.38 -20.09 -3.35
C CYS A 377 28.11 -20.14 -1.85
N SER A 378 26.84 -20.19 -1.46
CA SER A 378 26.46 -20.22 -0.04
C SER A 378 26.90 -21.52 0.64
N ASN A 379 27.06 -22.62 -0.11
CA ASN A 379 27.63 -23.84 0.45
C ASN A 379 29.11 -23.65 0.83
N ARG A 380 29.41 -23.63 2.13
CA ARG A 380 30.76 -23.40 2.66
C ARG A 380 31.78 -24.49 2.27
N THR A 381 31.31 -25.70 1.96
CA THR A 381 32.16 -26.81 1.50
C THR A 381 32.32 -26.85 -0.02
N CYS A 382 31.80 -25.85 -0.75
CA CYS A 382 31.88 -25.80 -2.19
C CYS A 382 33.34 -25.65 -2.67
N SER A 383 33.88 -26.70 -3.28
CA SER A 383 35.22 -26.71 -3.89
C SER A 383 35.37 -25.71 -5.06
N ARG A 384 34.25 -25.27 -5.65
CA ARG A 384 34.23 -24.23 -6.70
C ARG A 384 34.23 -22.81 -6.12
N GLY A 385 33.87 -22.63 -4.85
CA GLY A 385 33.63 -21.32 -4.24
C GLY A 385 34.86 -20.40 -4.18
N ARG A 386 36.08 -20.96 -4.32
CA ARG A 386 37.34 -20.19 -4.32
C ARG A 386 38.09 -20.18 -5.65
N ARG A 387 37.74 -21.05 -6.59
CA ARG A 387 38.41 -21.03 -7.91
C ARG A 387 37.75 -19.94 -8.75
N ARG A 388 38.52 -18.89 -9.08
CA ARG A 388 38.14 -17.91 -10.11
C ARG A 388 37.54 -18.67 -11.29
N GLN A 389 36.39 -18.19 -11.76
CA GLN A 389 35.70 -18.81 -12.89
C GLN A 389 36.73 -19.09 -13.98
N ARG A 390 36.82 -20.34 -14.45
CA ARG A 390 37.64 -20.64 -15.63
C ARG A 390 37.15 -19.73 -16.75
N ALA A 391 38.07 -18.97 -17.33
CA ALA A 391 37.77 -17.87 -18.25
C ALA A 391 36.69 -18.25 -19.26
N GLY A 392 35.56 -17.53 -19.24
CA GLY A 392 34.52 -17.59 -20.27
C GLY A 392 33.26 -18.41 -19.99
N LYS A 393 33.13 -19.15 -18.88
CA LYS A 393 31.87 -19.88 -18.57
C LYS A 393 31.02 -19.20 -17.50
N ARG A 394 29.87 -18.65 -17.92
CA ARG A 394 28.84 -18.08 -17.03
C ARG A 394 28.28 -19.14 -16.07
N ILE A 395 28.38 -18.89 -14.77
CA ILE A 395 27.72 -19.70 -13.75
C ILE A 395 26.22 -19.38 -13.73
N LYS A 396 25.38 -20.40 -13.86
CA LYS A 396 23.92 -20.28 -13.64
C LYS A 396 23.64 -20.42 -12.15
N TRP A 397 23.66 -19.31 -11.42
CA TRP A 397 23.34 -19.28 -10.00
C TRP A 397 21.89 -19.73 -9.75
N LYS A 398 21.73 -20.69 -8.84
CA LYS A 398 20.44 -21.14 -8.30
C LYS A 398 20.15 -20.40 -7.00
N ARG A 399 18.88 -20.14 -6.70
CA ARG A 399 18.43 -19.61 -5.41
C ARG A 399 17.64 -20.68 -4.69
N CYS A 400 17.61 -20.63 -3.36
CA CYS A 400 16.64 -21.41 -2.62
C CYS A 400 15.22 -20.92 -2.95
N ASP A 401 14.33 -21.79 -3.42
CA ASP A 401 12.96 -21.39 -3.76
C ASP A 401 12.14 -20.98 -2.53
N ALA A 402 12.53 -21.49 -1.37
CA ALA A 402 11.88 -21.25 -0.09
C ALA A 402 12.19 -19.87 0.51
N CYS A 403 13.46 -19.57 0.81
CA CYS A 403 13.83 -18.28 1.41
C CYS A 403 14.25 -17.22 0.39
N ARG A 404 14.63 -17.61 -0.84
CA ARG A 404 15.09 -16.74 -1.94
C ARG A 404 16.32 -15.89 -1.64
N THR A 405 16.93 -15.99 -0.46
CA THR A 405 18.09 -15.20 -0.02
C THR A 405 19.43 -15.82 -0.45
N VAL A 406 19.61 -17.11 -0.18
CA VAL A 406 20.87 -17.83 -0.46
C VAL A 406 21.00 -18.24 -1.92
N VAL A 407 22.25 -18.33 -2.37
CA VAL A 407 22.63 -18.55 -3.76
C VAL A 407 23.62 -19.71 -3.86
N TYR A 408 23.42 -20.58 -4.85
CA TYR A 408 24.22 -21.78 -5.07
C TYR A 408 24.73 -21.85 -6.50
N CYS A 409 25.96 -22.33 -6.70
CA CYS A 409 26.51 -22.52 -8.05
C CYS A 409 25.99 -23.78 -8.74
N SER A 410 25.36 -24.70 -7.99
CA SER A 410 24.79 -25.95 -8.49
C SER A 410 23.74 -26.49 -7.53
N GLU A 411 22.92 -27.41 -8.03
CA GLU A 411 21.93 -28.14 -7.23
C GLU A 411 22.58 -29.00 -6.15
N TYR A 412 23.68 -29.69 -6.50
CA TYR A 412 24.48 -30.44 -5.54
C TYR A 412 24.88 -29.59 -4.32
N CYS A 413 25.34 -28.35 -4.54
CA CYS A 413 25.68 -27.45 -3.44
C CYS A 413 24.46 -27.04 -2.61
N GLN A 414 23.31 -26.85 -3.26
CA GLN A 414 22.07 -26.54 -2.57
C GLN A 414 21.62 -27.70 -1.67
N THR A 415 21.60 -28.93 -2.20
CA THR A 415 21.22 -30.13 -1.44
C THR A 415 22.16 -30.38 -0.27
N GLN A 416 23.48 -30.26 -0.49
CA GLN A 416 24.47 -30.44 0.58
C GLN A 416 24.31 -29.39 1.69
N ASP A 417 24.19 -28.11 1.32
CA ASP A 417 24.00 -27.02 2.30
C ASP A 417 22.65 -27.13 3.02
N TRP A 418 21.60 -27.59 2.33
CA TRP A 418 20.27 -27.85 2.90
C TRP A 418 20.32 -28.85 4.04
N THR A 419 20.94 -30.02 3.81
CA THR A 419 21.09 -31.08 4.81
C THR A 419 21.97 -30.62 5.98
N ASN A 420 23.05 -29.90 5.70
CA ASN A 420 24.04 -29.55 6.72
C ASN A 420 23.62 -28.40 7.62
N ARG A 421 22.92 -27.37 7.11
CA ARG A 421 22.58 -26.17 7.91
C ARG A 421 21.41 -25.34 7.39
N HIS A 422 21.24 -25.22 6.08
CA HIS A 422 20.37 -24.19 5.52
C HIS A 422 18.90 -24.45 5.80
N SER A 423 18.46 -25.71 5.93
CA SER A 423 17.07 -26.04 6.26
C SER A 423 16.58 -25.36 7.55
N VAL A 424 17.42 -25.29 8.58
CA VAL A 424 17.12 -24.63 9.86
C VAL A 424 17.00 -23.11 9.66
N VAL A 425 17.98 -22.48 9.03
CA VAL A 425 17.98 -21.02 8.76
C VAL A 425 16.83 -20.62 7.84
N CYS A 426 16.59 -21.41 6.79
CA CYS A 426 15.53 -21.19 5.81
C CYS A 426 14.14 -21.18 6.46
N ARG A 427 13.89 -22.06 7.43
CA ARG A 427 12.63 -22.08 8.19
C ARG A 427 12.39 -20.76 8.94
N HIS A 428 13.45 -20.17 9.50
CA HIS A 428 13.36 -18.87 10.17
C HIS A 428 13.20 -17.73 9.15
N SER A 429 13.95 -17.76 8.04
CA SER A 429 13.86 -16.74 6.98
C SER A 429 12.57 -16.81 6.16
N ARG A 430 11.85 -17.93 6.18
CA ARG A 430 10.53 -18.07 5.53
C ARG A 430 9.42 -17.28 6.21
N ARG A 431 9.66 -16.75 7.43
CA ARG A 431 8.67 -16.01 8.22
C ARG A 431 8.44 -14.56 7.75
N SER A 432 8.51 -14.29 6.45
CA SER A 432 8.00 -13.02 5.87
C SER A 432 6.47 -12.90 5.97
N GLY A 433 5.78 -13.86 6.57
CA GLY A 433 4.34 -13.86 6.83
C GLY A 433 3.85 -12.79 7.81
N ASN A 434 4.70 -11.84 8.22
CA ASN A 434 4.30 -10.68 9.02
C ASN A 434 4.14 -9.40 8.19
N GLY A 435 4.22 -9.48 6.85
CA GLY A 435 4.17 -8.28 5.99
C GLY A 435 5.54 -7.64 5.75
N GLU A 436 6.61 -8.34 6.11
CA GLU A 436 7.98 -7.91 5.89
C GLU A 436 8.49 -8.34 4.52
N SER A 437 9.22 -7.46 3.84
CA SER A 437 9.93 -7.83 2.62
C SER A 437 10.95 -8.94 2.91
N TYR A 438 11.18 -9.84 1.93
CA TYR A 438 12.32 -10.74 2.00
C TYR A 438 13.62 -9.95 2.16
N ARG A 439 14.56 -10.54 2.92
CA ARG A 439 15.94 -10.07 2.91
C ARG A 439 16.46 -10.07 1.47
N ILE A 440 17.25 -9.06 1.13
CA ILE A 440 17.91 -8.97 -0.18
C ILE A 440 18.75 -10.23 -0.39
N SER A 441 18.64 -10.85 -1.56
CA SER A 441 19.42 -12.05 -1.86
C SER A 441 20.89 -11.69 -2.07
N ASN A 442 21.82 -12.59 -1.75
CA ASN A 442 23.26 -12.35 -1.96
C ASN A 442 23.57 -12.01 -3.43
N LEU A 443 22.74 -12.50 -4.36
CA LEU A 443 22.86 -12.20 -5.78
C LEU A 443 22.38 -10.78 -6.13
N ASP A 444 21.28 -10.34 -5.53
CA ASP A 444 20.79 -8.96 -5.68
C ASP A 444 21.77 -7.98 -5.03
N GLU A 445 22.29 -8.30 -3.84
CA GLU A 445 23.28 -7.51 -3.12
C GLU A 445 24.61 -7.38 -3.91
N ALA A 446 25.14 -8.49 -4.43
CA ALA A 446 26.34 -8.46 -5.27
C ALA A 446 26.13 -7.62 -6.55
N PHE A 447 24.93 -7.70 -7.15
CA PHE A 447 24.59 -6.87 -8.29
C PHE A 447 24.50 -5.38 -7.92
N LEU A 448 23.92 -5.03 -6.77
CA LEU A 448 23.89 -3.66 -6.24
C LEU A 448 25.30 -3.11 -6.01
N ARG A 449 26.19 -3.90 -5.39
CA ARG A 449 27.62 -3.53 -5.24
C ARG A 449 28.28 -3.28 -6.59
N TYR A 450 28.00 -4.13 -7.59
CA TYR A 450 28.49 -3.92 -8.94
C TYR A 450 27.98 -2.60 -9.55
N LEU A 451 26.69 -2.28 -9.40
CA LEU A 451 26.13 -1.01 -9.87
C LEU A 451 26.82 0.18 -9.20
N VAL A 452 27.05 0.12 -7.89
CA VAL A 452 27.81 1.17 -7.18
C VAL A 452 29.23 1.28 -7.69
N SER A 453 29.93 0.17 -7.95
CA SER A 453 31.29 0.22 -8.53
C SER A 453 31.34 0.89 -9.92
N LEU A 454 30.25 0.85 -10.68
CA LEU A 454 30.15 1.56 -11.97
C LEU A 454 29.96 3.06 -11.75
N GLU A 455 29.16 3.44 -10.75
CA GLU A 455 28.94 4.83 -10.37
C GLU A 455 30.20 5.46 -9.76
N GLU A 456 30.92 4.75 -8.89
CA GLU A 456 32.21 5.19 -8.31
C GLU A 456 33.28 5.47 -9.38
N ARG A 457 33.26 4.70 -10.48
CA ARG A 457 34.18 4.90 -11.62
C ARG A 457 33.90 6.19 -12.39
N LYS A 458 32.75 6.84 -12.19
CA LYS A 458 32.51 8.18 -12.72
C LYS A 458 33.43 9.16 -12.00
N ARG A 459 34.21 9.91 -12.79
CA ARG A 459 35.33 10.74 -12.29
C ARG A 459 34.94 11.67 -11.14
N GLU A 460 33.73 12.23 -11.18
CA GLU A 460 33.26 13.16 -10.16
C GLU A 460 33.04 12.51 -8.79
N ILE A 461 32.33 11.38 -8.73
CA ILE A 461 32.05 10.68 -7.47
C ILE A 461 33.36 10.17 -6.85
N GLY A 462 34.22 9.57 -7.66
CA GLY A 462 35.54 9.12 -7.19
C GLY A 462 36.41 10.28 -6.66
N ARG A 463 36.34 11.47 -7.27
CA ARG A 463 37.04 12.67 -6.79
C ARG A 463 36.49 13.14 -5.44
N GLN A 464 35.17 13.25 -5.32
CA GLN A 464 34.52 13.65 -4.06
C GLN A 464 34.86 12.68 -2.92
N LEU A 465 34.75 11.37 -3.15
CA LEU A 465 35.12 10.34 -2.17
C LEU A 465 36.58 10.47 -1.70
N ARG A 466 37.52 10.73 -2.62
CA ARG A 466 38.93 10.94 -2.26
C ARG A 466 39.14 12.20 -1.43
N LEU A 467 38.50 13.32 -1.80
CA LEU A 467 38.60 14.58 -1.07
C LEU A 467 38.03 14.46 0.35
N MET A 468 36.88 13.81 0.51
CA MET A 468 36.31 13.61 1.83
C MET A 468 37.12 12.62 2.66
N HIS A 469 37.66 11.56 2.04
CA HIS A 469 38.53 10.63 2.74
C HIS A 469 39.81 11.32 3.27
N SER A 470 40.42 12.22 2.50
CA SER A 470 41.54 13.03 2.99
C SER A 470 41.16 13.94 4.16
N ASN A 471 39.90 14.38 4.23
CA ASN A 471 39.39 15.20 5.32
C ASN A 471 38.94 14.37 6.54
N SER A 472 38.41 13.15 6.36
CA SER A 472 38.00 12.28 7.49
C SER A 472 39.15 11.59 8.19
N LEU A 473 40.28 11.36 7.50
CA LEU A 473 41.51 10.92 8.17
C LEU A 473 41.93 11.88 9.30
N LYS A 474 41.47 13.13 9.27
CA LYS A 474 41.65 14.11 10.34
C LYS A 474 40.59 14.05 11.45
N ARG A 475 39.45 13.39 11.22
CA ARG A 475 38.25 13.48 12.06
C ARG A 475 37.82 12.17 12.74
N SER A 476 38.60 11.09 12.70
CA SER A 476 38.32 9.80 13.39
C SER A 476 37.03 9.06 12.98
N HIS A 477 36.10 9.69 12.28
CA HIS A 477 34.78 9.13 11.97
C HIS A 477 34.75 8.47 10.58
N PRO A 478 34.15 7.26 10.46
CA PRO A 478 33.98 6.62 9.16
C PRO A 478 33.03 7.43 8.27
N ILE A 479 33.30 7.44 6.97
CA ILE A 479 32.41 8.03 5.97
C ILE A 479 31.56 6.93 5.35
N VAL A 480 30.29 7.25 5.14
CA VAL A 480 29.36 6.46 4.35
C VAL A 480 29.09 7.13 3.02
N ALA A 481 29.14 6.36 1.94
CA ALA A 481 28.57 6.73 0.66
C ALA A 481 27.10 6.30 0.59
N GLN A 482 26.20 7.24 0.34
CA GLN A 482 24.77 7.03 0.09
C GLN A 482 24.49 7.20 -1.40
N PHE A 483 23.92 6.16 -2.03
CA PHE A 483 23.46 6.21 -3.43
C PHE A 483 21.93 6.14 -3.46
N ASP A 484 21.29 7.10 -4.14
CA ASP A 484 19.86 7.08 -4.41
C ASP A 484 19.60 6.72 -5.87
N PHE A 485 19.26 5.46 -6.08
CA PHE A 485 18.93 4.89 -7.39
C PHE A 485 17.50 5.22 -7.88
N ARG A 486 16.71 5.95 -7.09
CA ARG A 486 15.38 6.42 -7.50
C ARG A 486 15.48 7.70 -8.33
N ALA A 487 16.55 8.46 -8.13
CA ALA A 487 16.88 9.60 -8.97
C ALA A 487 17.50 9.15 -10.31
N SER A 488 17.20 9.88 -11.37
CA SER A 488 17.82 9.70 -12.69
C SER A 488 18.33 11.07 -13.15
N PRO A 489 19.65 11.32 -13.16
CA PRO A 489 20.74 10.39 -12.82
C PRO A 489 20.78 10.00 -11.34
N VAL A 490 21.45 8.89 -11.02
CA VAL A 490 21.68 8.41 -9.64
C VAL A 490 22.28 9.54 -8.81
N GLN A 491 21.65 9.85 -7.68
CA GLN A 491 22.17 10.84 -6.74
C GLN A 491 23.14 10.19 -5.77
N PHE A 492 24.16 10.96 -5.37
CA PHE A 492 25.21 10.52 -4.48
C PHE A 492 25.40 11.58 -3.39
N LYS A 493 25.42 11.13 -2.14
CA LYS A 493 25.80 11.93 -0.98
C LYS A 493 26.79 11.13 -0.17
N ALA A 494 27.77 11.77 0.42
CA ALA A 494 28.62 11.13 1.40
C ALA A 494 28.54 11.88 2.71
N VAL A 495 28.34 11.12 3.77
CA VAL A 495 28.00 11.62 5.09
C VAL A 495 28.87 10.93 6.14
N PRO A 496 29.14 11.58 7.28
CA PRO A 496 29.66 10.89 8.44
C PRO A 496 28.75 9.71 8.81
N TYR A 497 29.34 8.61 9.28
CA TYR A 497 28.60 7.41 9.66
C TYR A 497 27.51 7.68 10.70
N GLU A 498 27.74 8.61 11.63
CA GLU A 498 26.75 9.00 12.64
C GLU A 498 25.56 9.74 12.04
N GLU A 499 25.78 10.56 11.01
CA GLU A 499 24.70 11.20 10.24
C GLU A 499 23.94 10.13 9.45
N ALA A 500 24.67 9.21 8.82
CA ALA A 500 24.07 8.10 8.10
C ALA A 500 23.19 7.25 9.03
N LEU A 501 23.66 6.91 10.23
CA LEU A 501 22.87 6.18 11.24
C LEU A 501 21.64 6.97 11.70
N ARG A 502 21.72 8.28 11.84
CA ARG A 502 20.54 9.12 12.14
C ARG A 502 19.52 9.09 11.00
N ASP A 503 19.98 9.06 9.75
CA ASP A 503 19.12 8.92 8.58
C ASP A 503 18.52 7.50 8.47
N LEU A 504 19.23 6.47 8.97
CA LEU A 504 18.76 5.08 8.96
C LEU A 504 17.89 4.68 10.14
N GLN A 505 18.01 5.38 11.27
CA GLN A 505 17.12 5.15 12.40
C GLN A 505 15.70 5.27 11.85
N PRO A 506 14.96 4.16 11.82
CA PRO A 506 13.79 4.11 10.98
C PRO A 506 12.88 5.25 11.41
N LEU A 507 12.30 5.93 10.43
CA LEU A 507 11.05 6.66 10.61
C LEU A 507 9.91 5.72 11.08
N SER A 508 10.21 4.58 11.72
CA SER A 508 9.41 3.87 12.73
C SER A 508 8.74 4.81 13.73
N HIS A 509 9.30 6.01 13.95
CA HIS A 509 8.54 7.16 14.41
C HIS A 509 7.83 7.78 13.21
N GLY A 510 6.83 7.09 12.66
CA GLY A 510 6.11 7.55 11.48
C GLY A 510 5.63 8.95 11.78
N ARG A 511 6.19 9.96 11.09
CA ARG A 511 6.12 11.41 11.41
C ARG A 511 5.07 11.69 12.49
N CYS A 512 5.46 11.54 13.74
CA CYS A 512 4.73 12.19 14.82
C CYS A 512 5.03 13.66 14.58
N THR A 513 4.17 14.32 13.80
CA THR A 513 4.21 15.77 13.66
C THR A 513 4.25 16.32 15.07
N GLN A 514 5.36 17.00 15.39
CA GLN A 514 5.70 17.57 16.70
C GLN A 514 4.44 17.89 17.52
N GLY A 515 4.14 17.10 18.56
CA GLY A 515 2.98 17.38 19.41
C GLY A 515 2.48 16.30 20.37
N ASN A 516 2.92 15.03 20.32
CA ASN A 516 2.43 14.03 21.28
C ASN A 516 3.49 12.98 21.64
N THR A 517 4.19 13.21 22.76
CA THR A 517 5.30 12.38 23.28
C THR A 517 4.87 11.09 23.98
N ASP A 518 3.58 10.91 24.26
CA ASP A 518 3.11 9.82 25.13
C ASP A 518 2.93 8.47 24.42
N CYS A 519 3.04 8.42 23.09
CA CYS A 519 2.74 7.23 22.29
C CYS A 519 3.87 6.17 22.28
N CYS A 520 5.12 6.56 22.57
CA CYS A 520 6.28 5.70 22.25
C CYS A 520 6.81 4.85 23.42
N VAL A 521 6.32 5.02 24.65
CA VAL A 521 7.02 4.53 25.86
C VAL A 521 6.57 3.13 26.33
N ALA A 522 5.33 2.70 26.05
CA ALA A 522 4.77 1.49 26.65
C ALA A 522 5.00 0.19 25.85
N GLU A 523 4.87 0.22 24.51
CA GLU A 523 4.88 -1.02 23.69
C GLU A 523 6.23 -1.35 23.02
N ASN A 524 7.19 -0.42 23.01
CA ASN A 524 8.46 -0.56 22.27
C ASN A 524 9.57 -1.36 22.97
N ARG A 525 9.40 -1.78 24.24
CA ARG A 525 10.48 -2.45 25.00
C ARG A 525 10.84 -3.85 24.48
N LEU A 526 9.95 -4.51 23.73
CA LEU A 526 10.19 -5.86 23.18
C LEU A 526 10.76 -5.86 21.76
N CYS A 527 10.39 -4.88 20.92
CA CYS A 527 10.91 -4.77 19.55
C CYS A 527 12.32 -4.15 19.51
N CYS A 528 12.58 -3.13 20.36
CA CYS A 528 13.92 -2.54 20.47
C CYS A 528 14.99 -3.55 20.94
N LYS A 529 14.65 -4.49 21.84
CA LYS A 529 15.61 -5.49 22.32
C LYS A 529 16.12 -6.42 21.22
N GLN A 530 15.26 -6.83 20.28
CA GLN A 530 15.70 -7.67 19.14
C GLN A 530 16.56 -6.88 18.15
N SER A 531 16.29 -5.59 17.96
CA SER A 531 17.14 -4.72 17.13
C SER A 531 18.49 -4.40 17.79
N GLU A 532 18.52 -4.22 19.12
CA GLU A 532 19.75 -3.98 19.87
C GLU A 532 20.62 -5.24 19.94
N GLU A 533 20.04 -6.43 20.15
CA GLU A 533 20.78 -7.70 20.07
C GLU A 533 21.32 -7.97 18.66
N GLN A 534 20.54 -7.68 17.59
CA GLN A 534 21.05 -7.77 16.22
C GLN A 534 22.15 -6.74 15.94
N LEU A 535 22.00 -5.50 16.41
CA LEU A 535 23.02 -4.46 16.28
C LEU A 535 24.28 -4.76 17.10
N GLU A 536 24.15 -5.42 18.26
CA GLU A 536 25.28 -5.89 19.07
C GLU A 536 25.97 -7.11 18.45
N GLU A 537 25.21 -8.05 17.88
CA GLU A 537 25.75 -9.21 17.15
C GLU A 537 26.46 -8.75 15.85
N GLU A 538 25.92 -7.73 15.18
CA GLU A 538 26.60 -7.02 14.08
C GLU A 538 27.84 -6.28 14.57
N ARG A 539 27.80 -5.52 15.67
CA ARG A 539 29.00 -4.87 16.26
C ARG A 539 30.09 -5.88 16.61
N ARG A 540 29.75 -7.03 17.20
CA ARG A 540 30.72 -8.09 17.52
C ARG A 540 31.31 -8.74 16.27
N SER A 541 30.56 -8.80 15.18
CA SER A 541 31.08 -9.23 13.87
C SER A 541 32.04 -8.20 13.24
N TRP A 542 32.05 -6.94 13.68
CA TRP A 542 32.87 -5.86 13.10
C TRP A 542 34.29 -5.80 13.67
N ASP A 543 34.52 -6.34 14.87
CA ASP A 543 35.83 -6.29 15.53
C ASP A 543 36.82 -7.39 15.07
N SER A 544 36.41 -8.34 14.21
CA SER A 544 37.17 -9.58 13.96
C SER A 544 37.89 -9.76 12.60
N GLY A 545 38.04 -8.73 11.74
CA GLY A 545 38.94 -8.87 10.58
C GLY A 545 38.85 -7.83 9.47
N MET A 546 40.02 -7.40 8.97
CA MET A 546 40.20 -6.50 7.83
C MET A 546 39.92 -7.20 6.49
N GLU A 547 38.75 -6.94 5.90
CA GLU A 547 38.49 -7.01 4.47
C GLU A 547 37.64 -5.78 4.08
N ILE A 548 37.79 -5.29 2.84
CA ILE A 548 37.00 -4.16 2.30
C ILE A 548 35.52 -4.57 2.22
N LEU A 549 34.78 -4.35 3.30
CA LEU A 549 33.37 -4.69 3.44
C LEU A 549 32.49 -3.52 3.02
N TYR A 550 32.04 -3.55 1.77
CA TYR A 550 30.91 -2.75 1.32
C TYR A 550 29.62 -3.31 1.95
N GLN A 551 29.29 -2.92 3.18
CA GLN A 551 28.00 -3.30 3.78
C GLN A 551 26.91 -2.45 3.14
N VAL A 552 25.96 -3.09 2.44
CA VAL A 552 24.79 -2.45 1.83
C VAL A 552 23.72 -2.36 2.90
N VAL A 553 23.56 -1.21 3.56
CA VAL A 553 22.41 -1.05 4.46
C VAL A 553 21.22 -0.64 3.61
N TYR A 554 20.23 -1.52 3.53
CA TYR A 554 18.92 -1.23 2.97
C TYR A 554 18.02 -0.79 4.13
N VAL A 555 17.61 0.47 4.14
CA VAL A 555 16.50 0.91 4.99
C VAL A 555 15.25 0.92 4.15
N GLY A 556 14.44 -0.12 4.35
CA GLY A 556 13.05 -0.12 3.98
C GLY A 556 12.23 0.43 5.14
N LEU A 557 11.12 1.09 4.78
CA LEU A 557 10.11 1.77 5.61
C LEU A 557 10.36 3.29 5.74
N ASP A 558 9.70 4.01 4.80
CA ASP A 558 9.56 5.46 4.56
C ASP A 558 10.58 6.20 3.68
N CYS A 559 10.05 6.71 2.55
CA CYS A 559 10.48 7.80 1.64
C CYS A 559 11.96 7.94 1.22
N HIS A 560 12.90 7.15 1.74
CA HIS A 560 14.33 7.24 1.50
C HIS A 560 14.96 5.84 1.36
N SER A 561 15.02 5.33 0.14
CA SER A 561 15.86 4.18 -0.19
C SER A 561 17.31 4.67 -0.33
N SER A 562 18.00 4.81 0.81
CA SER A 562 19.42 5.11 0.85
C SER A 562 20.19 3.83 1.02
N PHE A 563 21.11 3.53 0.11
CA PHE A 563 22.07 2.44 0.28
C PHE A 563 23.32 3.01 0.92
N ILE A 564 23.59 2.64 2.17
CA ILE A 564 24.88 2.93 2.82
C ILE A 564 25.91 1.97 2.27
N PHE A 565 27.09 2.48 1.93
CA PHE A 565 28.29 1.70 1.69
C PHE A 565 29.41 2.24 2.59
N ARG A 566 29.95 1.38 3.46
CA ARG A 566 31.13 1.68 4.28
C ARG A 566 32.38 1.21 3.53
N LYS A 567 33.45 1.99 3.59
CA LYS A 567 34.78 1.60 3.12
C LYS A 567 35.72 1.60 4.32
N GLU A 568 36.05 0.42 4.82
CA GLU A 568 37.03 0.26 5.90
C GLU A 568 38.36 -0.25 5.34
N LYS A 569 39.46 0.06 6.05
CA LYS A 569 40.81 -0.36 5.71
C LYS A 569 41.05 -1.80 6.13
#